data_AF-A0A846ZV15-F1
#
_entry.id   AF-A0A846ZV15-F1
#
_cell.length_a   1.000
_cell.length_b   1.000
_cell.length_c   1.000
_cell.angle_alpha   90.00
_cell.angle_beta   90.00
_cell.angle_gamma   90.00
#
_symmetry.space_group_name_H-M   'P 1'
#
loop_
_entity.id
_entity.type
_entity.pdbx_description
1 polymer ?
#
loop_
_entity_poly.entity_id
_entity_poly.type
_entity_poly.pdbx_seq_one_letter_code
_entity_poly.pdbx_strand_id
1 'polypeptide(L)'
;MTTYNIVASTNEATVVAECKPSPYATETYQSEADLEGEFIKQLETQGYQLIELDKESTLINNLRLQLEALNHISFSDDEWQRFYGEKIANQREGIVEKTRKIQSDHIQLLRRDDGDMINIRLIDKQNIHNNKLQVLNQYEAPGGKHAARYDVTILVNGLPLVHIELKRRGVAIREAFNQINRYQRDSFW
;
A
#
# COMPACT_ATOMS: atom_id res chain seq x y z
N MET A 1 -38.25 5.90 8.98
CA MET A 1 -37.31 4.78 9.22
C MET A 1 -37.71 3.66 8.29
N THR A 2 -36.85 3.29 7.35
CA THR A 2 -37.09 2.15 6.47
C THR A 2 -36.80 0.90 7.30
N THR A 3 -37.83 0.16 7.68
CA THR A 3 -37.70 -1.10 8.44
C THR A 3 -37.25 -2.19 7.47
N TYR A 4 -35.96 -2.50 7.48
CA TYR A 4 -35.44 -3.67 6.78
C TYR A 4 -35.78 -4.93 7.59
N ASN A 5 -36.33 -5.96 6.92
CA ASN A 5 -36.36 -7.31 7.49
C ASN A 5 -34.95 -7.89 7.37
N ILE A 6 -34.17 -7.78 8.45
CA ILE A 6 -32.79 -8.29 8.51
C ILE A 6 -32.83 -9.81 8.46
N VAL A 7 -32.33 -10.39 7.36
CA VAL A 7 -32.23 -11.85 7.18
C VAL A 7 -30.91 -12.40 7.74
N ALA A 8 -29.84 -11.58 7.73
CA ALA A 8 -28.54 -11.89 8.33
C ALA A 8 -27.79 -10.58 8.67
N SER A 9 -26.99 -10.60 9.74
CA SER A 9 -26.11 -9.49 10.15
C SER A 9 -24.74 -10.06 10.50
N THR A 10 -23.68 -9.42 10.00
CA THR A 10 -22.29 -9.79 10.28
C THR A 10 -21.42 -8.53 10.30
N ASN A 11 -20.38 -8.53 11.13
CA ASN A 11 -19.37 -7.48 11.17
C ASN A 11 -18.22 -7.72 10.18
N GLU A 12 -18.27 -8.82 9.43
CA GLU A 12 -17.21 -9.25 8.50
C GLU A 12 -17.52 -8.88 7.05
N ALA A 13 -18.73 -8.40 6.76
CA ALA A 13 -19.10 -7.96 5.42
C ALA A 13 -18.40 -6.64 5.06
N THR A 14 -17.75 -6.61 3.90
CA THR A 14 -17.09 -5.40 3.37
C THR A 14 -18.06 -4.42 2.72
N VAL A 15 -19.26 -4.89 2.33
CA VAL A 15 -20.35 -4.04 1.84
C VAL A 15 -21.35 -3.83 2.97
N VAL A 16 -21.40 -2.61 3.49
CA VAL A 16 -22.24 -2.25 4.64
C VAL A 16 -23.66 -1.89 4.22
N ALA A 17 -24.66 -2.42 4.93
CA ALA A 17 -26.07 -2.12 4.69
C ALA A 17 -26.48 -0.72 5.21
N GLU A 18 -25.83 -0.27 6.29
CA GLU A 18 -26.00 1.06 6.86
C GLU A 18 -24.62 1.62 7.24
N CYS A 19 -24.35 2.85 6.82
CA CYS A 19 -23.17 3.60 7.24
C CYS A 19 -23.63 4.96 7.72
N LYS A 20 -23.55 5.21 9.03
CA LYS A 20 -23.89 6.51 9.58
C LYS A 20 -22.81 7.50 9.17
N PRO A 21 -23.15 8.60 8.47
CA PRO A 21 -22.16 9.57 8.09
C PRO A 21 -21.53 10.17 9.35
N SER A 22 -20.20 10.24 9.37
CA SER A 22 -19.51 11.01 10.40
C SER A 22 -19.89 12.49 10.23
N PRO A 23 -20.22 13.22 11.31
CA PRO A 23 -20.50 14.64 11.22
C PRO A 23 -19.27 15.36 10.64
N TYR A 24 -19.45 15.97 9.47
CA TYR A 24 -18.42 16.79 8.82
C TYR A 24 -18.81 18.26 8.90
N ALA A 25 -17.93 19.12 9.40
CA ALA A 25 -18.16 20.56 9.41
C ALA A 25 -17.94 21.12 8.00
N THR A 26 -18.93 21.79 7.43
CA THR A 26 -18.90 22.33 6.06
C THR A 26 -17.90 23.48 5.85
N GLU A 27 -17.12 23.88 6.85
CA GLU A 27 -16.40 25.15 6.84
C GLU A 27 -14.91 25.02 7.15
N THR A 28 -14.09 24.99 6.10
CA THR A 28 -12.85 25.78 5.88
C THR A 28 -12.22 25.33 4.56
N TYR A 29 -11.50 26.23 3.89
CA TYR A 29 -10.61 25.85 2.80
C TYR A 29 -9.58 24.86 3.35
N GLN A 30 -9.58 23.62 2.83
CA GLN A 30 -8.64 22.57 3.22
C GLN A 30 -7.63 22.39 2.08
N SER A 31 -6.34 22.51 2.41
CA SER A 31 -5.29 22.25 1.43
C SER A 31 -5.15 20.75 1.15
N GLU A 32 -4.43 20.37 0.08
CA GLU A 32 -4.12 18.97 -0.21
C GLU A 32 -3.26 18.34 0.91
N ALA A 33 -2.34 19.11 1.49
CA ALA A 33 -1.54 18.68 2.62
C ALA A 33 -2.38 18.43 3.89
N ASP A 34 -3.38 19.28 4.15
CA ASP A 34 -4.28 19.08 5.30
C ASP A 34 -5.16 17.83 5.10
N LEU A 35 -5.64 17.60 3.86
CA LEU A 35 -6.40 16.38 3.49
C LEU A 35 -5.55 15.13 3.68
N GLU A 36 -4.29 15.16 3.23
CA GLU A 36 -3.35 14.06 3.37
C GLU A 36 -3.08 13.74 4.84
N GLY A 37 -2.75 14.76 5.64
CA GLY A 37 -2.48 14.59 7.07
C GLY A 37 -3.68 14.04 7.85
N GLU A 38 -4.90 14.49 7.55
CA GLU A 38 -6.12 13.93 8.14
C GLU A 38 -6.38 12.50 7.69
N PHE A 39 -6.16 12.19 6.42
CA PHE A 39 -6.36 10.85 5.88
C PHE A 39 -5.38 9.84 6.48
N ILE A 40 -4.10 10.19 6.61
CA ILE A 40 -3.09 9.35 7.26
C ILE A 40 -3.49 9.09 8.73
N LYS A 41 -3.89 10.13 9.47
CA LYS A 41 -4.36 9.96 10.86
C LYS A 41 -5.54 8.99 10.95
N GLN A 42 -6.49 9.07 10.02
CA GLN A 42 -7.60 8.11 9.99
C GLN A 42 -7.12 6.68 9.75
N LEU A 43 -6.17 6.47 8.83
CA LEU A 43 -5.57 5.15 8.60
C LEU A 43 -4.84 4.65 9.86
N GLU A 44 -4.09 5.50 10.56
CA GLU A 44 -3.42 5.14 11.81
C GLU A 44 -4.43 4.69 12.88
N THR A 45 -5.56 5.38 13.03
CA THR A 45 -6.63 4.97 13.96
C THR A 45 -7.27 3.62 13.59
N GLN A 46 -7.16 3.22 12.32
CA GLN A 46 -7.63 1.92 11.81
C GLN A 46 -6.54 0.84 11.88
N GLY A 47 -5.36 1.15 12.42
CA GLY A 47 -4.27 0.19 12.65
C GLY A 47 -3.23 0.12 11.54
N TYR A 48 -3.22 1.07 10.60
CA TYR A 48 -2.14 1.18 9.62
C TYR A 48 -0.92 1.82 10.27
N GLN A 49 0.26 1.23 10.08
CA GLN A 49 1.50 1.81 10.59
C GLN A 49 2.06 2.85 9.61
N LEU A 50 2.27 4.09 10.06
CA LEU A 50 2.99 5.08 9.27
C LEU A 50 4.48 4.71 9.15
N ILE A 51 5.02 4.79 7.93
CA ILE A 51 6.45 4.64 7.65
C ILE A 51 6.98 5.94 7.08
N GLU A 52 8.04 6.45 7.70
CA GLU A 52 8.83 7.55 7.16
C GLU A 52 9.83 7.00 6.14
N LEU A 53 9.74 7.47 4.90
CA LEU A 53 10.70 7.12 3.85
C LEU A 53 11.69 8.25 3.64
N ASP A 54 12.95 7.98 4.00
CA ASP A 54 14.09 8.83 3.66
C ASP A 54 14.75 8.40 2.34
N LYS A 55 14.81 7.08 2.09
CA LYS A 55 15.52 6.45 0.96
C LYS A 55 14.85 5.15 0.52
N GLU A 56 15.12 4.75 -0.73
CA GLU A 56 14.65 3.47 -1.29
C GLU A 56 15.07 2.26 -0.44
N SER A 57 16.30 2.29 0.11
CA SER A 57 16.80 1.25 1.00
C SER A 57 15.90 0.98 2.20
N THR A 58 15.21 2.00 2.70
CA THR A 58 14.29 1.88 3.84
C THR A 58 13.04 1.11 3.45
N LEU A 59 12.53 1.31 2.23
CA LEU A 59 11.41 0.53 1.70
C LEU A 59 11.80 -0.94 1.50
N ILE A 60 12.98 -1.19 0.93
CA ILE A 60 13.51 -2.55 0.71
C ILE A 60 13.71 -3.27 2.04
N ASN A 61 14.31 -2.60 3.03
CA ASN A 61 14.52 -3.18 4.35
C ASN A 61 13.19 -3.42 5.08
N ASN A 62 12.22 -2.50 4.99
CA ASN A 62 10.90 -2.72 5.54
C ASN A 62 10.23 -3.96 4.93
N LEU A 63 10.29 -4.12 3.60
CA LEU A 63 9.78 -5.32 2.92
C LEU A 63 10.43 -6.60 3.47
N ARG A 64 11.76 -6.62 3.65
CA ARG A 64 12.47 -7.76 4.26
C ARG A 64 11.87 -8.11 5.62
N LEU A 65 11.78 -7.14 6.52
CA LEU A 65 11.28 -7.33 7.88
C LEU A 65 9.82 -7.83 7.90
N GLN A 66 8.97 -7.30 7.03
CA GLN A 66 7.57 -7.76 6.96
C GLN A 66 7.46 -9.19 6.42
N LEU A 67 8.27 -9.57 5.43
CA LEU A 67 8.28 -10.94 4.91
C LEU A 67 8.87 -11.94 5.91
N GLU A 68 9.92 -11.56 6.66
CA GLU A 68 10.47 -12.33 7.77
C GLU A 68 9.40 -12.59 8.83
N ALA A 69 8.69 -11.53 9.25
CA ALA A 69 7.62 -11.63 10.24
C ALA A 69 6.45 -12.51 9.77
N LEU A 70 6.01 -12.38 8.51
CA LEU A 70 4.92 -13.16 7.94
C LEU A 70 5.27 -14.66 7.82
N ASN A 71 6.52 -14.97 7.49
CA ASN A 71 6.95 -16.34 7.20
C ASN A 71 7.66 -17.01 8.38
N HIS A 72 7.88 -16.29 9.48
CA HIS A 72 8.59 -16.76 10.66
C HIS A 72 10.01 -17.26 10.35
N ILE A 73 10.73 -16.50 9.53
CA ILE A 73 12.12 -16.77 9.15
C ILE A 73 12.99 -15.53 9.38
N SER A 74 14.29 -15.69 9.20
CA SER A 74 15.24 -14.59 9.05
C SER A 74 16.09 -14.86 7.82
N PHE A 75 16.16 -13.90 6.90
CA PHE A 75 17.06 -14.01 5.76
C PHE A 75 18.48 -13.71 6.20
N SER A 76 19.47 -14.39 5.62
CA SER A 76 20.80 -13.81 5.50
C SER A 76 20.81 -12.65 4.50
N ASP A 77 21.85 -11.82 4.53
CA ASP A 77 21.96 -10.72 3.56
C ASP A 77 22.05 -11.24 2.11
N ASP A 78 22.77 -12.33 1.89
CA ASP A 78 22.91 -12.95 0.58
C ASP A 78 21.59 -13.61 0.12
N GLU A 79 20.88 -14.29 1.02
CA GLU A 79 19.54 -14.82 0.75
C GLU A 79 18.57 -13.71 0.34
N TRP A 80 18.56 -12.61 1.10
CA TRP A 80 17.69 -11.48 0.84
C TRP A 80 18.01 -10.81 -0.50
N GLN A 81 19.29 -10.54 -0.78
CA GLN A 81 19.70 -9.91 -2.04
C GLN A 81 19.29 -10.75 -3.26
N ARG A 82 19.53 -12.07 -3.21
CA ARG A 82 19.11 -12.99 -4.28
C ARG A 82 17.59 -13.03 -4.41
N PHE A 83 16.87 -13.24 -3.31
CA PHE A 83 15.41 -13.34 -3.31
C PHE A 83 14.76 -12.05 -3.82
N TYR A 84 15.20 -10.89 -3.33
CA TYR A 84 14.70 -9.59 -3.77
C TYR A 84 14.94 -9.37 -5.26
N GLY A 85 16.17 -9.57 -5.74
CA GLY A 85 16.52 -9.35 -7.15
C GLY A 85 15.84 -10.32 -8.12
N GLU A 86 15.71 -11.60 -7.74
CA GLU A 86 15.16 -12.63 -8.62
C GLU A 86 13.63 -12.70 -8.58
N LYS A 87 13.03 -12.53 -7.40
CA LYS A 87 11.61 -12.81 -7.16
C LYS A 87 10.76 -11.57 -6.95
N ILE A 88 11.32 -10.42 -6.57
CA ILE A 88 10.53 -9.21 -6.28
C ILE A 88 10.81 -8.13 -7.33
N ALA A 89 12.05 -7.67 -7.41
CA ALA A 89 12.52 -6.56 -8.23
C ALA A 89 13.24 -7.04 -9.51
N ASN A 90 12.77 -8.14 -10.09
CA ASN A 90 13.34 -8.67 -11.33
C ASN A 90 13.09 -7.68 -12.48
N GLN A 91 14.17 -7.16 -13.07
CA GLN A 91 14.12 -6.15 -14.14
C GLN A 91 13.51 -6.67 -15.45
N ARG A 92 13.39 -8.00 -15.61
CA ARG A 92 12.75 -8.61 -16.79
C ARG A 92 11.24 -8.69 -16.66
N GLU A 93 10.69 -8.43 -15.48
CA GLU A 93 9.26 -8.55 -15.19
C GLU A 93 8.57 -7.18 -15.18
N GLY A 94 7.59 -7.02 -16.07
CA GLY A 94 6.70 -5.86 -16.08
C GLY A 94 5.47 -6.03 -15.16
N ILE A 95 4.54 -5.08 -15.28
CA ILE A 95 3.25 -5.02 -14.56
C ILE A 95 2.52 -6.35 -14.51
N VAL A 96 2.40 -7.02 -15.67
CA VAL A 96 1.56 -8.20 -15.84
C VAL A 96 2.13 -9.34 -14.99
N GLU A 97 3.44 -9.50 -15.01
CA GLU A 97 4.17 -10.51 -14.23
C GLU A 97 4.09 -10.22 -12.73
N LYS A 98 4.30 -8.95 -12.34
CA LYS A 98 4.15 -8.52 -10.94
C LYS A 98 2.71 -8.69 -10.44
N THR A 99 1.71 -8.40 -11.28
CA THR A 99 0.29 -8.60 -10.97
C THR A 99 -0.02 -10.09 -10.80
N ARG A 100 0.44 -10.95 -11.72
CA ARG A 100 0.27 -12.40 -11.61
C ARG A 100 0.92 -12.94 -10.34
N LYS A 101 2.07 -12.40 -9.94
CA LYS A 101 2.73 -12.76 -8.69
C LYS A 101 1.87 -12.47 -7.46
N ILE A 102 1.23 -11.31 -7.41
CA ILE A 102 0.35 -10.97 -6.29
C ILE A 102 -0.96 -11.77 -6.36
N GLN A 103 -1.53 -11.99 -7.55
CA GLN A 103 -2.84 -12.61 -7.72
C GLN A 103 -2.82 -14.14 -7.63
N SER A 104 -1.86 -14.79 -8.27
CA SER A 104 -1.77 -16.25 -8.38
C SER A 104 -0.51 -16.78 -7.68
N ASP A 105 0.65 -16.24 -8.03
CA ASP A 105 1.95 -16.81 -7.62
C ASP A 105 2.49 -16.15 -6.35
N HIS A 106 1.63 -15.93 -5.35
CA HIS A 106 1.98 -15.16 -4.14
C HIS A 106 2.87 -15.92 -3.17
N ILE A 107 3.22 -17.16 -3.49
CA ILE A 107 4.21 -17.99 -2.78
C ILE A 107 5.41 -18.15 -3.70
N GLN A 108 6.58 -17.74 -3.23
CA GLN A 108 7.83 -17.73 -3.97
C GLN A 108 8.84 -18.66 -3.30
N LEU A 109 9.63 -19.38 -4.10
CA LEU A 109 10.67 -20.25 -3.59
C LEU A 109 11.92 -19.45 -3.21
N LEU A 110 12.39 -19.61 -1.97
CA LEU A 110 13.70 -19.16 -1.50
C LEU A 110 14.66 -20.35 -1.51
N ARG A 111 15.85 -20.14 -2.08
CA ARG A 111 17.00 -21.03 -1.91
C ARG A 111 17.86 -20.51 -0.76
N ARG A 112 17.90 -21.26 0.33
CA ARG A 112 18.69 -20.95 1.52
C ARG A 112 20.18 -21.19 1.29
N ASP A 113 21.00 -20.62 2.16
CA ASP A 113 22.46 -20.75 2.07
C ASP A 113 22.96 -22.19 2.31
N ASP A 114 22.22 -22.98 3.08
CA ASP A 114 22.46 -24.42 3.29
C ASP A 114 22.03 -25.29 2.08
N GLY A 115 21.40 -24.69 1.07
CA GLY A 115 20.91 -25.35 -0.13
C GLY A 115 19.45 -25.79 -0.07
N ASP A 116 18.78 -25.67 1.08
CA ASP A 116 17.37 -26.01 1.21
C ASP A 116 16.47 -25.04 0.44
N MET A 117 15.31 -25.55 0.03
CA MET A 117 14.28 -24.77 -0.65
C MET A 117 13.07 -24.60 0.26
N ILE A 118 12.68 -23.36 0.54
CA ILE A 118 11.49 -23.05 1.35
C ILE A 118 10.53 -22.13 0.61
N ASN A 119 9.26 -22.19 1.02
CA ASN A 119 8.19 -21.36 0.46
C ASN A 119 8.06 -20.05 1.26
N ILE A 120 8.16 -18.92 0.57
CA ILE A 120 7.95 -17.57 1.11
C ILE A 120 6.63 -17.03 0.60
N ARG A 121 5.67 -16.79 1.49
CA ARG A 121 4.43 -16.08 1.19
C ARG A 121 4.72 -14.59 1.10
N LEU A 122 4.23 -13.94 0.06
CA LEU A 122 4.22 -12.49 -0.07
C LEU A 122 2.98 -11.88 0.61
N ILE A 123 1.86 -12.61 0.57
CA ILE A 123 0.58 -12.23 1.17
C ILE A 123 -0.09 -13.51 1.70
N ASP A 124 -0.60 -13.50 2.92
CA ASP A 124 -1.47 -14.56 3.42
C ASP A 124 -2.92 -14.30 2.98
N LYS A 125 -3.37 -15.07 1.99
CA LYS A 125 -4.74 -15.00 1.47
C LYS A 125 -5.74 -15.83 2.25
N GLN A 126 -5.25 -16.77 3.07
CA GLN A 126 -6.11 -17.65 3.87
C GLN A 126 -6.51 -16.96 5.16
N ASN A 127 -5.55 -16.29 5.80
CA ASN A 127 -5.77 -15.52 7.02
C ASN A 127 -5.31 -14.07 6.80
N ILE A 128 -6.21 -13.25 6.27
CA ILE A 128 -5.88 -11.88 5.84
C ILE A 128 -5.32 -11.00 6.96
N HIS A 129 -5.68 -11.28 8.22
CA HIS A 129 -5.21 -10.56 9.40
C HIS A 129 -3.74 -10.82 9.77
N ASN A 130 -3.11 -11.84 9.16
CA ASN A 130 -1.67 -12.07 9.30
C ASN A 130 -0.84 -11.05 8.52
N ASN A 131 -1.45 -10.40 7.51
CA ASN A 131 -0.77 -9.37 6.75
C ASN A 131 -0.65 -8.07 7.55
N LYS A 132 0.46 -7.37 7.38
CA LYS A 132 0.70 -6.05 7.98
C LYS A 132 0.37 -4.96 6.99
N LEU A 133 -0.43 -3.99 7.45
CA LEU A 133 -0.81 -2.82 6.69
C LEU A 133 0.00 -1.63 7.16
N GLN A 134 0.59 -0.92 6.21
CA GLN A 134 1.42 0.24 6.48
C GLN A 134 1.05 1.34 5.49
N VAL A 135 1.32 2.59 5.85
CA VAL A 135 1.05 3.75 5.01
C VAL A 135 2.33 4.57 4.88
N LEU A 136 2.61 5.04 3.68
CA LEU A 136 3.68 5.99 3.38
C LEU A 136 3.10 7.18 2.63
N ASN A 137 3.75 8.32 2.77
CA ASN A 137 3.51 9.48 1.94
C ASN A 137 4.81 9.97 1.27
N GLN A 138 4.68 10.48 0.05
CA GLN A 138 5.78 11.11 -0.67
C GLN A 138 5.65 12.63 -0.54
N TYR A 139 6.18 13.24 0.52
CA TYR A 139 6.09 14.70 0.68
C TYR A 139 7.32 15.42 0.11
N GLU A 140 7.12 16.44 -0.75
CA GLU A 140 8.11 17.51 -0.93
C GLU A 140 7.47 18.90 -1.14
N ALA A 141 7.79 19.85 -0.24
CA ALA A 141 7.98 21.27 -0.57
C ALA A 141 8.74 22.00 0.57
N PRO A 142 9.79 22.79 0.25
CA PRO A 142 9.54 24.22 0.10
C PRO A 142 10.30 24.90 -1.07
N GLY A 143 9.62 25.74 -1.86
CA GLY A 143 10.23 26.80 -2.69
C GLY A 143 10.08 26.74 -4.23
N GLY A 144 9.37 25.76 -4.81
CA GLY A 144 9.27 25.61 -6.27
C GLY A 144 8.06 26.29 -6.91
N LYS A 145 8.24 26.99 -8.03
CA LYS A 145 7.15 27.56 -8.87
C LYS A 145 6.18 26.50 -9.43
N HIS A 146 6.51 25.20 -9.32
CA HIS A 146 5.64 24.03 -9.48
C HIS A 146 6.19 22.86 -8.64
N ALA A 147 5.71 22.65 -7.41
CA ALA A 147 6.06 21.48 -6.59
C ALA A 147 4.95 21.17 -5.57
N ALA A 148 4.29 20.03 -5.76
CA ALA A 148 3.40 19.39 -4.79
C ALA A 148 3.10 17.97 -5.31
N ARG A 149 3.74 16.95 -4.73
CA ARG A 149 3.25 15.56 -4.85
C ARG A 149 2.70 15.21 -3.47
N TYR A 150 1.42 14.86 -3.43
CA TYR A 150 0.66 14.57 -2.21
C TYR A 150 -0.07 13.25 -2.45
N ASP A 151 0.72 12.19 -2.48
CA ASP A 151 0.25 10.83 -2.78
C ASP A 151 0.44 9.96 -1.55
N VAL A 152 -0.62 9.23 -1.20
CA VAL A 152 -0.59 8.24 -0.12
C VAL A 152 -0.51 6.85 -0.74
N THR A 153 0.45 6.05 -0.29
CA THR A 153 0.58 4.66 -0.73
C THR A 153 0.41 3.73 0.46
N ILE A 154 -0.47 2.74 0.30
CA ILE A 154 -0.66 1.67 1.27
C ILE A 154 0.23 0.49 0.88
N LEU A 155 0.99 0.02 1.87
CA LEU A 155 1.79 -1.18 1.79
C LEU A 155 1.06 -2.35 2.43
N VAL A 156 1.16 -3.52 1.81
CA VAL A 156 0.76 -4.81 2.39
C VAL A 156 2.01 -5.66 2.51
N ASN A 157 2.41 -5.99 3.73
CA ASN A 157 3.69 -6.64 4.05
C ASN A 157 4.87 -5.92 3.40
N GLY A 158 4.84 -4.57 3.38
CA GLY A 158 5.88 -3.75 2.74
C GLY A 158 5.80 -3.63 1.21
N LEU A 159 4.88 -4.34 0.54
CA LEU A 159 4.66 -4.21 -0.91
C LEU A 159 3.70 -3.05 -1.22
N PRO A 160 4.04 -2.11 -2.11
CA PRO A 160 3.14 -1.01 -2.48
C PRO A 160 2.03 -1.50 -3.41
N LEU A 161 0.81 -1.66 -2.86
CA LEU A 161 -0.31 -2.26 -3.60
C LEU A 161 -1.47 -1.30 -3.88
N VAL A 162 -1.62 -0.23 -3.09
CA VAL A 162 -2.67 0.76 -3.31
C VAL A 162 -2.05 2.15 -3.33
N HIS A 163 -2.32 2.89 -4.39
CA HIS A 163 -1.89 4.27 -4.55
C HIS A 163 -3.12 5.18 -4.56
N ILE A 164 -3.04 6.27 -3.80
CA ILE A 164 -4.16 7.18 -3.55
C ILE A 164 -3.68 8.60 -3.85
N GLU A 165 -4.28 9.17 -4.89
CA GLU A 165 -4.07 10.56 -5.31
C GLU A 165 -5.12 11.45 -4.64
N LEU A 166 -4.68 12.43 -3.84
CA LEU A 166 -5.56 13.38 -3.17
C LEU A 166 -5.67 14.68 -3.97
N LYS A 167 -6.87 15.27 -3.99
CA LYS A 167 -7.13 16.58 -4.59
C LYS A 167 -7.97 17.45 -3.68
N ARG A 168 -7.60 18.73 -3.58
CA ARG A 168 -8.41 19.71 -2.83
C ARG A 168 -9.78 19.87 -3.46
N ARG A 169 -10.75 20.28 -2.64
CA ARG A 169 -12.11 20.57 -3.09
C ARG A 169 -12.11 21.65 -4.18
N GLY A 170 -12.99 21.49 -5.16
CA GLY A 170 -13.10 22.38 -6.32
C GLY A 170 -12.15 22.05 -7.48
N VAL A 171 -11.17 21.14 -7.29
CA VAL A 171 -10.41 20.56 -8.41
C VAL A 171 -11.23 19.45 -9.05
N ALA A 172 -11.32 19.46 -10.38
CA ALA A 172 -12.03 18.42 -11.11
C ALA A 172 -11.33 17.07 -10.95
N ILE A 173 -12.09 16.02 -10.66
CA ILE A 173 -11.57 14.64 -10.52
C ILE A 173 -10.78 14.18 -11.76
N ARG A 174 -11.09 14.72 -12.94
CA ARG A 174 -10.35 14.46 -14.18
C ARG A 174 -8.86 14.83 -14.08
N GLU A 175 -8.51 15.84 -13.28
CA GLU A 175 -7.12 16.21 -13.05
C GLU A 175 -6.35 15.12 -12.31
N ALA A 176 -6.98 14.40 -11.37
CA ALA A 176 -6.37 13.24 -10.71
C ALA A 176 -6.10 12.11 -11.74
N PHE A 177 -7.06 11.80 -12.61
CA PHE A 177 -6.86 10.82 -13.68
C PHE A 177 -5.73 11.22 -14.64
N ASN A 178 -5.63 12.50 -15.00
CA ASN A 178 -4.56 12.99 -15.86
C ASN A 178 -3.18 12.84 -15.18
N GLN A 179 -3.10 13.03 -13.86
CA GLN A 179 -1.87 12.84 -13.09
C GLN A 179 -1.44 11.37 -13.06
N ILE A 180 -2.37 10.45 -12.77
CA ILE A 180 -2.13 8.99 -12.82
C ILE A 180 -1.69 8.54 -14.22
N ASN A 181 -2.36 9.03 -15.27
CA ASN A 181 -2.01 8.68 -16.65
C ASN A 181 -0.62 9.18 -17.07
N ARG A 182 -0.16 10.31 -16.52
CA ARG A 182 1.20 10.81 -16.74
C ARG A 182 2.22 9.87 -16.10
N TYR A 183 1.97 9.42 -14.86
CA TYR A 183 2.86 8.48 -14.16
C TYR A 183 3.06 7.15 -14.91
N GLN A 184 2.00 6.60 -15.51
CA GLN A 184 2.10 5.39 -16.32
C GLN A 184 3.02 5.52 -17.54
N ARG A 185 3.12 6.73 -18.12
CA ARG A 185 3.96 7.00 -19.30
C ARG A 185 5.40 7.29 -18.92
N ASP A 186 5.62 7.95 -17.79
CA ASP A 186 6.91 8.58 -17.53
C ASP A 186 7.90 7.67 -16.78
N SER A 187 7.52 6.84 -15.78
CA SER A 187 8.54 6.07 -15.00
C SER A 187 8.01 4.98 -14.03
N PHE A 188 6.88 4.29 -14.28
CA PHE A 188 6.35 3.32 -13.30
C PHE A 188 6.78 1.84 -13.45
N TRP A 189 7.64 1.50 -14.42
CA TRP A 189 7.96 0.10 -14.78
C TRP A 189 9.45 -0.23 -14.73
#